data_AF-A0A163AQL9-F1
#
_entry.id   AF-A0A163AQL9-F1
#
_cell.length_a   1.000
_cell.length_b   1.000
_cell.length_c   1.000
_cell.angle_alpha   90.00
_cell.angle_beta   90.00
_cell.angle_gamma   90.00
#
_symmetry.space_group_name_H-M   'P 1'
#
loop_
_entity.id
_entity.type
_entity.pdbx_description
1 polymer ?
#
loop_
_entity_poly.entity_id
_entity_poly.type
_entity_poly.pdbx_seq_one_letter_code
_entity_poly.pdbx_strand_id
1 'polypeptide(L)'
;MKKVVIALTATLSVFAVGIGALFLWEYRSKAQLEAQVEDYLGACDLSPTAMDVRGRPYILSAMSDRAELTYVDIAPQPGMTKDQLLIQELKDGSAERVRRFVTFAYPSQDAAPITESDGSFSDRARIDGTPVTFSGTAADGTLTVFADGRPMGELRLPRDVALRGVFANEAGVAAELEYAANLCG
;
A
#
# COMPACT_ATOMS: atom_id res chain seq x y z
N MET A 1 53.52 -10.22 21.39
CA MET A 1 52.29 -9.45 21.72
C MET A 1 51.94 -8.40 20.66
N LYS A 2 52.83 -7.48 20.25
CA LYS A 2 52.52 -6.45 19.22
C LYS A 2 51.95 -7.00 17.90
N LYS A 3 52.51 -8.08 17.36
CA LYS A 3 52.04 -8.71 16.10
C LYS A 3 50.61 -9.27 16.21
N VAL A 4 50.24 -9.79 17.38
CA VAL A 4 48.90 -10.34 17.64
C VAL A 4 47.86 -9.23 17.73
N VAL A 5 48.21 -8.11 18.39
CA VAL A 5 47.34 -6.93 18.48
C VAL A 5 47.11 -6.33 17.09
N ILE A 6 48.17 -6.16 16.28
CA ILE A 6 48.05 -5.62 14.91
C ILE A 6 47.17 -6.52 14.03
N ALA A 7 47.36 -7.84 14.10
CA ALA A 7 46.55 -8.79 13.33
C ALA A 7 45.07 -8.76 13.76
N LEU A 8 44.80 -8.67 15.06
CA LEU A 8 43.45 -8.56 15.59
C LEU A 8 42.78 -7.24 15.17
N THR A 9 43.48 -6.11 15.29
CA THR A 9 42.97 -4.80 14.87
C THR A 9 42.68 -4.79 13.37
N ALA A 10 43.59 -5.30 12.54
CA ALA A 10 43.38 -5.39 11.09
C ALA A 10 42.15 -6.25 10.75
N THR A 11 41.99 -7.40 11.41
CA THR A 11 40.84 -8.29 11.21
C THR A 11 39.53 -7.62 11.59
N LEU A 12 39.48 -6.94 12.76
CA LEU A 12 38.29 -6.20 13.20
C LEU A 12 37.96 -5.04 12.25
N SER A 13 38.96 -4.32 11.74
CA SER A 13 38.74 -3.26 10.76
C SER A 13 38.14 -3.79 9.45
N VAL A 14 38.61 -4.94 8.97
CA VAL A 14 38.04 -5.59 7.76
C VAL A 14 36.58 -5.96 7.99
N PHE A 15 36.23 -6.53 9.15
CA PHE A 15 34.84 -6.84 9.49
C PHE A 15 33.97 -5.58 9.58
N ALA A 16 34.46 -4.52 10.23
CA ALA A 16 33.71 -3.26 10.35
C ALA A 16 33.42 -2.64 8.99
N VAL A 17 34.41 -2.63 8.08
CA VAL A 17 34.25 -2.14 6.69
C VAL A 17 33.27 -3.02 5.92
N GLY A 18 33.39 -4.35 6.04
CA GLY A 18 32.48 -5.28 5.36
C GLY A 18 31.02 -5.11 5.81
N ILE A 19 30.78 -4.98 7.11
CA ILE A 19 29.45 -4.72 7.66
C ILE A 19 28.92 -3.36 7.17
N GLY A 20 29.75 -2.31 7.22
CA GLY A 20 29.37 -0.99 6.72
C GLY A 20 28.99 -1.00 5.24
N ALA A 21 29.73 -1.73 4.41
CA ALA A 21 29.42 -1.91 2.99
C ALA A 21 28.08 -2.62 2.78
N LEU A 22 27.76 -3.65 3.57
CA LEU A 22 26.47 -4.35 3.51
C LEU A 22 25.30 -3.42 3.86
N PHE A 23 25.42 -2.59 4.90
CA PHE A 23 24.37 -1.62 5.25
C PHE A 23 24.16 -0.58 4.15
N LEU A 24 25.25 -0.06 3.57
CA LEU A 24 25.17 0.88 2.45
C LEU A 24 24.51 0.23 1.23
N TRP A 25 24.83 -1.03 0.94
CA TRP A 25 24.25 -1.76 -0.18
C TRP A 25 22.76 -2.04 0.04
N GLU A 26 22.36 -2.44 1.25
CA GLU A 26 20.95 -2.61 1.63
C GLU A 26 20.16 -1.31 1.46
N TYR A 27 20.70 -0.17 1.92
CA TYR A 27 20.06 1.13 1.76
C TYR A 27 19.91 1.53 0.29
N ARG A 28 20.96 1.36 -0.52
CA ARG A 28 20.89 1.62 -1.97
C ARG A 28 19.93 0.70 -2.70
N SER A 29 19.86 -0.58 -2.31
CA SER A 29 18.95 -1.55 -2.91
C SER A 29 17.49 -1.18 -2.64
N LYS A 30 17.19 -0.68 -1.44
CA LYS A 30 15.86 -0.13 -1.15
C LYS A 30 15.53 1.06 -2.04
N ALA A 31 16.43 2.04 -2.14
CA ALA A 31 16.22 3.23 -2.96
C ALA A 31 16.04 2.90 -4.45
N GLN A 32 16.73 1.87 -4.96
CA GLN A 32 16.53 1.37 -6.33
C GLN A 32 15.12 0.80 -6.53
N LEU A 33 14.62 0.00 -5.58
CA LEU A 33 13.27 -0.56 -5.67
C LEU A 33 12.19 0.52 -5.53
N GLU A 34 12.41 1.53 -4.66
CA GLU A 34 11.52 2.69 -4.55
C GLU A 34 11.47 3.46 -5.88
N ALA A 35 12.61 3.71 -6.52
CA ALA A 35 12.66 4.37 -7.83
C ALA A 35 11.92 3.58 -8.92
N GLN A 36 12.00 2.25 -8.94
CA GLN A 36 11.23 1.43 -9.89
C GLN A 36 9.72 1.57 -9.70
N VAL A 37 9.27 1.64 -8.44
CA VAL A 37 7.86 1.87 -8.14
C VAL A 37 7.45 3.29 -8.53
N GLU A 38 8.29 4.29 -8.29
CA GLU A 38 8.06 5.67 -8.74
C GLU A 38 7.95 5.76 -10.26
N ASP A 39 8.83 5.11 -11.01
CA ASP A 39 8.77 5.06 -12.48
C ASP A 39 7.49 4.38 -12.97
N TYR A 40 7.11 3.26 -12.35
CA TYR A 40 5.87 2.56 -12.64
C TYR A 40 4.62 3.44 -12.39
N LEU A 41 4.59 4.17 -11.27
CA LEU A 41 3.52 5.13 -10.96
C LEU A 41 3.55 6.37 -11.85
N GLY A 42 4.74 6.82 -12.26
CA GLY A 42 4.93 7.95 -13.17
C GLY A 42 4.33 7.67 -14.54
N ALA A 43 4.43 6.44 -15.04
CA ALA A 43 3.73 6.00 -16.25
C ALA A 43 2.19 6.05 -16.14
N CYS A 44 1.67 6.23 -14.92
CA CYS A 44 0.26 6.30 -14.59
C CYS A 44 -0.25 7.72 -14.29
N ASP A 45 0.62 8.73 -14.39
CA ASP A 45 0.36 10.08 -13.87
C ASP A 45 -0.04 10.08 -12.38
N LEU A 46 0.47 9.13 -11.59
CA LEU A 46 0.23 9.06 -10.16
C LEU A 46 1.48 9.50 -9.40
N SER A 47 1.27 10.45 -8.48
CA SER A 47 2.33 10.93 -7.59
C SER A 47 2.11 10.37 -6.19
N PRO A 48 3.06 9.56 -5.66
CA PRO A 48 2.97 9.05 -4.30
C PRO A 48 3.20 10.19 -3.29
N THR A 49 2.45 10.18 -2.19
CA THR A 49 2.69 11.06 -1.03
C THR A 49 3.56 10.38 0.02
N ALA A 50 3.47 9.05 0.12
CA ALA A 50 4.36 8.21 0.90
C ALA A 50 4.49 6.83 0.25
N MET A 51 5.63 6.16 0.47
CA MET A 51 5.91 4.85 -0.07
C MET A 51 6.70 3.99 0.93
N ASP A 52 6.36 2.71 1.00
CA ASP A 52 7.04 1.72 1.83
C ASP A 52 7.19 0.39 1.07
N VAL A 53 8.38 0.18 0.49
CA VAL A 53 8.77 -1.10 -0.13
C VAL A 53 9.12 -2.10 0.97
N ARG A 54 8.48 -3.27 0.95
CA ARG A 54 8.73 -4.42 1.83
C ARG A 54 9.50 -5.52 1.09
N GLY A 55 9.95 -6.53 1.84
CA GLY A 55 10.70 -7.67 1.30
C GLY A 55 12.20 -7.62 1.60
N ARG A 56 12.56 -7.43 2.88
CA ARG A 56 13.96 -7.49 3.31
C ARG A 56 14.51 -8.93 3.26
N PRO A 57 15.81 -9.12 2.96
CA PRO A 57 16.81 -8.09 2.64
C PRO A 57 16.65 -7.53 1.22
N TYR A 58 16.69 -6.21 1.09
CA TYR A 58 16.47 -5.52 -0.19
C TYR A 58 17.51 -5.86 -1.24
N ILE A 59 18.72 -6.22 -0.82
CA ILE A 59 19.79 -6.67 -1.74
C ILE A 59 19.31 -7.84 -2.62
N LEU A 60 18.62 -8.83 -2.06
CA LEU A 60 18.16 -9.99 -2.83
C LEU A 60 17.06 -9.61 -3.82
N SER A 61 16.13 -8.77 -3.38
CA SER A 61 15.03 -8.25 -4.18
C SER A 61 15.53 -7.35 -5.33
N ALA A 62 16.54 -6.52 -5.08
CA ALA A 62 17.19 -5.72 -6.12
C ALA A 62 18.00 -6.57 -7.10
N MET A 63 18.62 -7.68 -6.65
CA MET A 63 19.31 -8.62 -7.54
C MET A 63 18.36 -9.39 -8.45
N SER A 64 17.11 -9.61 -8.04
CA SER A 64 16.06 -10.21 -8.87
C SER A 64 15.21 -9.20 -9.65
N ASP A 65 15.53 -7.90 -9.50
CA ASP A 65 14.81 -6.76 -10.05
C ASP A 65 13.30 -6.82 -9.76
N ARG A 66 12.97 -7.13 -8.49
CA ARG A 66 11.61 -7.43 -8.06
C ARG A 66 11.27 -6.73 -6.75
N ALA A 67 10.26 -5.87 -6.78
CA ALA A 67 9.62 -5.36 -5.56
C ALA A 67 8.40 -6.23 -5.23
N GLU A 68 8.53 -7.10 -4.22
CA GLU A 68 7.51 -8.10 -3.88
C GLU A 68 6.21 -7.48 -3.36
N LEU A 69 6.34 -6.44 -2.53
CA LEU A 69 5.22 -5.78 -1.89
C LEU A 69 5.57 -4.32 -1.59
N THR A 70 4.80 -3.40 -2.15
CA THR A 70 4.97 -1.97 -1.89
C THR A 70 3.63 -1.36 -1.50
N TYR A 71 3.62 -0.68 -0.36
CA TYR A 71 2.51 0.19 0.05
C TYR A 71 2.78 1.60 -0.48
N VAL A 72 1.79 2.19 -1.14
CA VAL A 72 1.89 3.54 -1.69
C VAL A 72 0.68 4.33 -1.25
N ASP A 73 0.88 5.42 -0.52
CA ASP A 73 -0.18 6.38 -0.23
C ASP A 73 -0.24 7.41 -1.36
N ILE A 74 -1.47 7.72 -1.79
CA ILE A 74 -1.76 8.75 -2.79
C ILE A 74 -2.59 9.84 -2.12
N ALA A 75 -2.50 11.07 -2.62
CA ALA A 75 -3.33 12.16 -2.14
C ALA A 75 -4.83 11.79 -2.29
N PRO A 76 -5.60 11.75 -1.18
CA PRO A 76 -7.02 11.43 -1.24
C PRO A 76 -7.80 12.54 -1.96
N GLN A 77 -8.85 12.17 -2.69
CA GLN A 77 -9.77 13.13 -3.29
C GLN A 77 -10.74 13.69 -2.24
N PRO A 78 -11.42 14.83 -2.51
CA PRO A 78 -12.43 15.36 -1.61
C PRO A 78 -13.49 14.31 -1.21
N GLY A 79 -13.77 14.20 0.09
CA GLY A 79 -14.67 13.19 0.64
C GLY A 79 -14.00 11.87 1.03
N MET A 80 -12.71 11.70 0.72
CA MET A 80 -11.91 10.54 1.14
C MET A 80 -10.97 10.92 2.27
N THR A 81 -10.72 9.98 3.17
CA THR A 81 -9.74 10.10 4.26
C THR A 81 -8.43 9.42 3.92
N LYS A 82 -8.45 8.41 3.04
CA LYS A 82 -7.26 7.66 2.62
C LYS A 82 -7.43 7.11 1.21
N ASP A 83 -6.33 7.09 0.46
CA ASP A 83 -6.21 6.39 -0.81
C ASP A 83 -4.84 5.71 -0.86
N GLN A 84 -4.83 4.39 -0.90
CA GLN A 84 -3.60 3.60 -0.81
C GLN A 84 -3.58 2.51 -1.88
N LEU A 85 -2.47 2.39 -2.58
CA LEU A 85 -2.16 1.25 -3.44
C LEU A 85 -1.31 0.22 -2.69
N LEU A 86 -1.57 -1.03 -3.02
CA LEU A 86 -0.75 -2.18 -2.69
C LEU A 86 -0.29 -2.80 -4.02
N ILE A 87 0.97 -2.57 -4.34
CA ILE A 87 1.60 -3.12 -5.55
C ILE A 87 2.31 -4.41 -5.14
N GLN A 88 1.99 -5.50 -5.80
CA GLN A 88 2.56 -6.80 -5.53
C GLN A 88 3.29 -7.32 -6.75
N GLU A 89 4.50 -7.82 -6.51
CA GLU A 89 5.33 -8.45 -7.51
C GLU A 89 5.57 -7.54 -8.73
N LEU A 90 6.08 -6.34 -8.47
CA LEU A 90 6.53 -5.42 -9.52
C LEU A 90 7.90 -5.86 -10.04
N LYS A 91 7.98 -6.12 -11.35
CA LYS A 91 9.19 -6.51 -12.05
C LYS A 91 9.13 -6.07 -13.50
N ASP A 92 10.24 -5.62 -14.06
CA ASP A 92 10.34 -5.20 -15.48
C ASP A 92 9.24 -4.18 -15.89
N GLY A 93 8.85 -3.29 -14.95
CA GLY A 93 7.81 -2.28 -15.16
C GLY A 93 6.36 -2.79 -15.15
N SER A 94 6.12 -4.05 -14.77
CA SER A 94 4.78 -4.63 -14.66
C SER A 94 4.56 -5.26 -13.29
N ALA A 95 3.37 -5.04 -12.73
CA ALA A 95 2.97 -5.63 -11.46
C ALA A 95 2.03 -6.81 -11.70
N GLU A 96 2.28 -7.94 -11.04
CA GLU A 96 1.41 -9.11 -11.11
C GLU A 96 0.02 -8.79 -10.56
N ARG A 97 -0.05 -8.06 -9.44
CA ARG A 97 -1.32 -7.67 -8.82
C ARG A 97 -1.23 -6.29 -8.21
N VAL A 98 -2.27 -5.50 -8.43
CA VAL A 98 -2.44 -4.21 -7.77
C VAL A 98 -3.79 -4.17 -7.08
N ARG A 99 -3.78 -3.88 -5.77
CA ARG A 99 -4.98 -3.59 -4.99
C ARG A 99 -4.98 -2.10 -4.64
N ARG A 100 -6.16 -1.49 -4.58
CA ARG A 100 -6.35 -0.12 -4.11
C ARG A 100 -7.38 -0.11 -3.01
N PHE A 101 -7.07 0.60 -1.94
CA PHE A 101 -7.94 0.82 -0.80
C PHE A 101 -8.30 2.29 -0.77
N VAL A 102 -9.57 2.58 -1.05
CA VAL A 102 -10.11 3.93 -1.01
C VAL A 102 -11.03 4.03 0.19
N THR A 103 -10.71 4.92 1.13
CA THR A 103 -11.51 5.13 2.34
C THR A 103 -12.27 6.43 2.24
N PHE A 104 -13.60 6.34 2.24
CA PHE A 104 -14.51 7.48 2.31
C PHE A 104 -14.74 7.89 3.75
N ALA A 105 -14.83 9.20 4.00
CA ALA A 105 -15.20 9.70 5.31
C ALA A 105 -16.59 9.21 5.70
N TYR A 106 -16.78 8.91 6.99
CA TYR A 106 -18.14 8.71 7.50
C TYR A 106 -18.96 10.00 7.36
N PRO A 107 -20.29 9.89 7.22
CA PRO A 107 -21.18 11.06 7.21
C PRO A 107 -21.29 11.73 8.59
N SER A 108 -20.88 11.06 9.66
CA SER A 108 -20.86 11.56 11.04
C SER A 108 -19.49 11.30 11.68
N GLN A 109 -19.04 12.22 12.54
CA GLN A 109 -17.76 12.08 13.25
C GLN A 109 -17.83 11.08 14.43
N ASP A 110 -19.04 10.81 14.93
CA ASP A 110 -19.26 9.84 16.02
C ASP A 110 -19.45 8.40 15.49
N ALA A 111 -19.18 8.19 14.21
CA ALA A 111 -19.28 6.88 13.59
C ALA A 111 -18.20 5.93 14.14
N ALA A 112 -18.61 4.72 14.53
CA ALA A 112 -17.71 3.70 15.07
C ALA A 112 -17.90 2.38 14.33
N PRO A 113 -16.82 1.74 13.82
CA PRO A 113 -16.94 0.46 13.13
C PRO A 113 -17.48 -0.62 14.07
N ILE A 114 -18.27 -1.55 13.52
CA ILE A 114 -18.69 -2.76 14.21
C ILE A 114 -17.75 -3.86 13.72
N THR A 115 -16.96 -4.44 14.62
CA THR A 115 -16.07 -5.56 14.27
C THR A 115 -16.78 -6.90 14.37
N GLU A 116 -16.30 -7.88 13.61
CA GLU A 116 -16.71 -9.27 13.77
C GLU A 116 -16.17 -9.86 15.09
N SER A 117 -16.61 -11.06 15.43
CA SER A 117 -16.23 -11.73 16.70
C SER A 117 -14.73 -12.01 16.83
N ASP A 118 -14.02 -12.12 15.70
CA ASP A 118 -12.57 -12.33 15.65
C ASP A 118 -11.77 -11.02 15.64
N GLY A 119 -12.46 -9.86 15.73
CA GLY A 119 -11.86 -8.53 15.70
C GLY A 119 -11.57 -8.00 14.30
N SER A 120 -11.93 -8.73 13.24
CA SER A 120 -11.84 -8.22 11.87
C SER A 120 -12.88 -7.12 11.60
N PHE A 121 -12.55 -6.22 10.67
CA PHE A 121 -13.49 -5.18 10.24
C PHE A 121 -14.65 -5.80 9.45
N SER A 122 -15.88 -5.40 9.77
CA SER A 122 -17.08 -5.79 9.02
C SER A 122 -17.50 -4.71 8.03
N ASP A 123 -18.57 -4.97 7.28
CA ASP A 123 -19.27 -4.00 6.43
C ASP A 123 -20.22 -3.09 7.22
N ARG A 124 -20.15 -3.05 8.56
CA ARG A 124 -21.08 -2.28 9.40
C ARG A 124 -20.38 -1.27 10.31
N ALA A 125 -21.05 -0.15 10.54
CA ALA A 125 -20.68 0.81 11.58
C ALA A 125 -21.92 1.29 12.33
N ARG A 126 -21.73 1.83 13.53
CA ARG A 126 -22.74 2.58 14.26
C ARG A 126 -22.59 4.05 13.91
N ILE A 127 -23.61 4.65 13.31
CA ILE A 127 -23.70 6.08 12.98
C ILE A 127 -24.83 6.67 13.81
N ASP A 128 -24.51 7.67 14.63
CA ASP A 128 -25.48 8.35 15.50
C ASP A 128 -26.32 7.35 16.34
N GLY A 129 -25.66 6.31 16.86
CA GLY A 129 -26.30 5.25 17.64
C GLY A 129 -26.94 4.11 16.83
N THR A 130 -27.14 4.28 15.52
CA THR A 130 -27.83 3.32 14.65
C THR A 130 -26.85 2.47 13.85
N PRO A 131 -26.99 1.13 13.82
CA PRO A 131 -26.22 0.28 12.92
C PRO A 131 -26.57 0.56 11.45
N VAL A 132 -25.55 0.78 10.63
CA VAL A 132 -25.64 1.00 9.18
C VAL A 132 -24.79 -0.07 8.48
N THR A 133 -25.29 -0.59 7.37
CA THR A 133 -24.56 -1.57 6.53
C THR A 133 -24.06 -0.88 5.26
N PHE A 134 -22.80 -1.10 4.95
CA PHE A 134 -22.15 -0.56 3.77
C PHE A 134 -22.07 -1.60 2.66
N SER A 135 -22.14 -1.11 1.43
CA SER A 135 -21.92 -1.93 0.25
C SER A 135 -21.30 -1.06 -0.84
N GLY A 136 -20.91 -1.67 -1.96
CA GLY A 136 -20.38 -0.91 -3.07
C GLY A 136 -20.58 -1.63 -4.39
N THR A 137 -20.40 -0.87 -5.46
CA THR A 137 -20.36 -1.37 -6.84
C THR A 137 -19.24 -0.67 -7.58
N ALA A 138 -18.48 -1.41 -8.38
CA ALA A 138 -17.55 -0.85 -9.35
C ALA A 138 -18.02 -1.24 -10.75
N ALA A 139 -18.62 -0.29 -11.47
CA ALA A 139 -19.17 -0.49 -12.81
C ALA A 139 -19.11 0.82 -13.59
N ASP A 140 -19.08 0.74 -14.92
CA ASP A 140 -19.13 1.90 -15.81
C ASP A 140 -18.05 2.97 -15.48
N GLY A 141 -16.84 2.50 -15.12
CA GLY A 141 -15.72 3.36 -14.74
C GLY A 141 -15.93 4.15 -13.44
N THR A 142 -16.87 3.74 -12.58
CA THR A 142 -17.17 4.43 -11.32
C THR A 142 -17.29 3.42 -10.18
N LEU A 143 -16.62 3.71 -9.07
CA LEU A 143 -16.89 3.11 -7.78
C LEU A 143 -17.96 3.95 -7.09
N THR A 144 -19.04 3.32 -6.65
CA THR A 144 -20.04 3.92 -5.75
C THR A 144 -20.11 3.10 -4.47
N VAL A 145 -20.06 3.78 -3.33
CA VAL A 145 -20.23 3.19 -2.00
C VAL A 145 -21.57 3.64 -1.44
N PHE A 146 -22.29 2.72 -0.81
CA PHE A 146 -23.63 2.92 -0.28
C PHE A 146 -23.68 2.68 1.23
N ALA A 147 -24.54 3.45 1.92
CA ALA A 147 -24.94 3.26 3.30
C ALA A 147 -26.44 2.94 3.35
N ASP A 148 -26.79 1.71 3.74
CA ASP A 148 -28.15 1.16 3.66
C ASP A 148 -28.82 1.40 2.29
N GLY A 149 -28.06 1.15 1.22
CA GLY A 149 -28.50 1.32 -0.17
C GLY A 149 -28.54 2.75 -0.70
N ARG A 150 -28.20 3.75 0.11
CA ARG A 150 -28.10 5.16 -0.33
C ARG A 150 -26.66 5.51 -0.69
N PRO A 151 -26.39 6.15 -1.84
CA PRO A 151 -25.03 6.55 -2.20
C PRO A 151 -24.43 7.48 -1.14
N MET A 152 -23.21 7.19 -0.70
CA MET A 152 -22.46 8.00 0.26
C MET A 152 -21.14 8.52 -0.31
N GLY A 153 -20.59 7.88 -1.34
CA GLY A 153 -19.32 8.25 -1.93
C GLY A 153 -19.17 7.69 -3.33
N GLU A 154 -18.49 8.44 -4.19
CA GLU A 154 -18.20 8.04 -5.56
C GLU A 154 -16.74 8.35 -5.89
N LEU A 155 -16.15 7.50 -6.73
CA LEU A 155 -14.83 7.71 -7.29
C LEU A 155 -14.83 7.29 -8.75
N ARG A 156 -14.37 8.18 -9.63
CA ARG A 156 -14.06 7.80 -11.02
C ARG A 156 -12.83 6.91 -11.04
N LEU A 157 -12.97 5.79 -11.72
CA LEU A 157 -11.92 4.81 -11.91
C LEU A 157 -11.29 5.01 -13.29
N PRO A 158 -9.96 4.97 -13.40
CA PRO A 158 -9.28 5.13 -14.67
C PRO A 158 -9.50 3.95 -15.62
N ARG A 159 -9.97 2.82 -15.10
CA ARG A 159 -10.26 1.58 -15.83
C ARG A 159 -11.17 0.67 -15.00
N ASP A 160 -11.59 -0.42 -15.62
CA ASP A 160 -12.36 -1.45 -14.96
C ASP A 160 -11.54 -2.13 -13.85
N VAL A 161 -12.19 -2.34 -12.72
CA VAL A 161 -11.62 -2.99 -11.53
C VAL A 161 -12.64 -3.96 -10.96
N ALA A 162 -12.16 -4.98 -10.26
CA ALA A 162 -13.01 -5.82 -9.44
C ALA A 162 -13.12 -5.22 -8.04
N LEU A 163 -14.34 -4.89 -7.60
CA LEU A 163 -14.60 -4.61 -6.19
C LEU A 163 -14.53 -5.92 -5.40
N ARG A 164 -13.60 -6.02 -4.46
CA ARG A 164 -13.41 -7.19 -3.61
C ARG A 164 -14.24 -7.14 -2.33
N GLY A 165 -14.46 -5.94 -1.80
CA GLY A 165 -15.27 -5.75 -0.61
C GLY A 165 -15.36 -4.30 -0.18
N VAL A 166 -16.28 -4.05 0.75
CA VAL A 166 -16.42 -2.79 1.46
C VAL A 166 -16.43 -3.10 2.95
N PHE A 167 -15.66 -2.35 3.73
CA PHE A 167 -15.56 -2.55 5.17
C PHE A 167 -15.40 -1.22 5.91
N ALA A 168 -15.97 -1.16 7.10
CA ALA A 168 -15.91 -0.02 8.01
C ALA A 168 -14.70 -0.18 8.94
N ASN A 169 -13.86 0.84 9.00
CA ASN A 169 -12.74 0.92 9.93
C ASN A 169 -12.72 2.27 10.66
N GLU A 170 -11.71 2.50 11.50
CA GLU A 170 -11.58 3.74 12.29
C GLU A 170 -11.40 5.00 11.44
N ALA A 171 -10.90 4.87 10.21
CA ALA A 171 -10.67 5.99 9.30
C ALA A 171 -11.88 6.30 8.39
N GLY A 172 -12.87 5.42 8.32
CA GLY A 172 -14.02 5.56 7.43
C GLY A 172 -14.48 4.24 6.81
N VAL A 173 -15.14 4.36 5.65
CA VAL A 173 -15.62 3.21 4.87
C VAL A 173 -14.64 2.94 3.74
N ALA A 174 -13.90 1.85 3.85
CA ALA A 174 -12.91 1.42 2.86
C ALA A 174 -13.53 0.51 1.81
N ALA A 175 -13.27 0.81 0.55
CA ALA A 175 -13.54 -0.05 -0.58
C ALA A 175 -12.22 -0.64 -1.09
N GLU A 176 -12.19 -1.96 -1.26
CA GLU A 176 -11.07 -2.69 -1.82
C GLU A 176 -11.30 -2.98 -3.30
N LEU A 177 -10.42 -2.47 -4.14
CA LEU A 177 -10.43 -2.65 -5.58
C LEU A 177 -9.22 -3.48 -6.01
N GLU A 178 -9.41 -4.36 -6.99
CA GLU A 178 -8.34 -5.14 -7.60
C GLU A 178 -8.30 -4.90 -9.12
N TYR A 179 -7.10 -4.63 -9.64
CA TYR A 179 -6.85 -4.43 -11.06
C TYR A 179 -6.39 -5.76 -11.69
N ALA A 180 -6.92 -6.09 -12.87
CA ALA A 180 -6.75 -7.41 -13.50
C ALA A 180 -5.29 -7.72 -13.94
N ALA A 181 -4.49 -6.70 -14.18
CA ALA A 181 -3.02 -6.67 -14.30
C ALA A 181 -2.66 -5.26 -14.77
N ASN A 182 -1.55 -4.70 -14.28
CA ASN A 182 -1.10 -3.32 -14.53
C ASN A 182 -2.13 -2.22 -14.22
N LEU A 183 -1.72 -1.31 -13.35
CA LEU A 183 -2.48 -0.08 -13.11
C LEU A 183 -2.61 0.75 -14.41
N CYS A 184 -1.61 0.61 -15.29
CA CYS A 184 -1.35 1.51 -16.43
C CYS A 184 -0.99 0.69 -17.65
N GLY A 185 -1.78 0.85 -18.71
CA GLY A 185 -1.57 0.20 -20.00
C GLY A 185 -1.38 -1.29 -19.91
#